data_AF-A0A3Q1NJH4-F1
#
_entry.id   AF-A0A3Q1NJH4-F1
#
_cell.length_a   1.000
_cell.length_b   1.000
_cell.length_c   1.000
_cell.angle_alpha   90.00
_cell.angle_beta   90.00
_cell.angle_gamma   90.00
#
_symmetry.space_group_name_H-M   'P 1'
#
loop_
_entity.id
_entity.type
_entity.pdbx_description
1 polymer ?
#
loop_
_entity_poly.entity_id
_entity_poly.type
_entity_poly.pdbx_seq_one_letter_code
_entity_poly.pdbx_strand_id
1 'polypeptide(L)'
;MAEATTIKGALARGEEKTGQKPSEARAIRLYAQIPPVEKMDASLSTLSNCEKLSLTTNCIEKTANLNDLKTLRILSLGRNNTNNLNELEVNWIEEATKTMPKLKKLDGTPVVKEDEEEDN
;
A
#
# COMPACT_ATOMS: atom_id res chain seq x y z
N MET A 1 3.05 -17.25 -19.88
CA MET A 1 3.57 -16.09 -19.12
C MET A 1 2.34 -15.45 -18.50
N ALA A 2 2.21 -15.46 -17.17
CA ALA A 2 1.03 -14.91 -16.52
C ALA A 2 1.18 -13.39 -16.48
N GLU A 3 0.29 -12.66 -17.16
CA GLU A 3 0.23 -11.19 -17.09
C GLU A 3 0.10 -10.75 -15.63
N ALA A 4 0.88 -9.76 -15.21
CA ALA A 4 0.84 -9.28 -13.84
C ALA A 4 -0.55 -8.80 -13.45
N THR A 5 -0.87 -8.99 -12.17
CA THR A 5 -2.12 -8.49 -11.62
C THR A 5 -2.03 -6.97 -11.42
N THR A 6 -3.11 -6.27 -11.75
CA THR A 6 -3.28 -4.85 -11.40
C THR A 6 -3.92 -4.70 -10.02
N ILE A 7 -3.78 -3.53 -9.39
CA ILE A 7 -4.43 -3.27 -8.08
C ILE A 7 -5.94 -3.47 -8.21
N LYS A 8 -6.54 -3.07 -9.34
CA LYS A 8 -7.96 -3.36 -9.63
C LYS A 8 -8.31 -4.85 -9.55
N GLY A 9 -7.49 -5.71 -10.19
CA GLY A 9 -7.72 -7.15 -10.17
C GLY A 9 -7.48 -7.77 -8.80
N ALA A 10 -6.46 -7.28 -8.08
CA ALA A 10 -6.18 -7.70 -6.71
C ALA A 10 -7.32 -7.30 -5.75
N LEU A 11 -7.84 -6.08 -5.88
CA LEU A 11 -8.98 -5.58 -5.11
C LEU A 11 -10.23 -6.38 -5.41
N ALA A 12 -10.58 -6.62 -6.68
CA ALA A 12 -11.76 -7.41 -7.03
C ALA A 12 -11.71 -8.83 -6.41
N ARG A 13 -10.55 -9.49 -6.44
CA ARG A 13 -10.37 -10.80 -5.78
C ARG A 13 -10.35 -10.70 -4.26
N GLY A 14 -9.82 -9.60 -3.73
CA GLY A 14 -9.86 -9.28 -2.31
C GLY A 14 -11.30 -9.14 -1.84
N GLU A 15 -12.10 -8.32 -2.51
CA GLU A 15 -13.53 -8.12 -2.29
C GLU A 15 -14.32 -9.41 -2.37
N GLU A 16 -14.04 -10.28 -3.33
CA GLU A 16 -14.71 -11.58 -3.45
C GLU A 16 -14.39 -12.50 -2.25
N LYS A 17 -13.16 -12.43 -1.73
CA LYS A 17 -12.72 -13.24 -0.59
C LYS A 17 -13.18 -12.68 0.76
N THR A 18 -13.12 -11.37 0.96
CA THR A 18 -13.47 -10.71 2.23
C THR A 18 -14.93 -10.27 2.28
N GLY A 19 -15.62 -10.20 1.14
CA GLY A 19 -16.97 -9.66 1.00
C GLY A 19 -17.06 -8.15 1.26
N GLN A 20 -15.93 -7.46 1.39
CA GLN A 20 -15.89 -6.07 1.86
C GLN A 20 -15.38 -5.15 0.76
N LYS A 21 -16.13 -4.07 0.50
CA LYS A 21 -15.79 -3.11 -0.55
C LYS A 21 -14.49 -2.36 -0.22
N PRO A 22 -13.63 -2.05 -1.20
CA PRO A 22 -12.35 -1.40 -0.99
C PRO A 22 -12.51 0.01 -0.43
N SER A 23 -13.62 0.67 -0.79
CA SER A 23 -13.97 2.01 -0.32
C SER A 23 -14.42 2.06 1.15
N GLU A 24 -14.87 0.94 1.71
CA GLU A 24 -15.27 0.83 3.12
C GLU A 24 -14.24 0.04 3.95
N ALA A 25 -13.34 -0.69 3.29
CA ALA A 25 -12.33 -1.50 3.92
C ALA A 25 -11.26 -0.62 4.60
N ARG A 26 -11.23 -0.65 5.93
CA ARG A 26 -10.21 0.03 6.74
C ARG A 26 -8.85 -0.69 6.69
N ALA A 27 -8.85 -1.98 6.37
CA ALA A 27 -7.63 -2.78 6.27
C ALA A 27 -7.70 -3.73 5.07
N ILE A 28 -6.76 -3.57 4.15
CA ILE A 28 -6.67 -4.34 2.90
C ILE A 28 -5.36 -5.10 2.88
N ARG A 29 -5.46 -6.43 2.74
CA ARG A 29 -4.32 -7.35 2.74
C ARG A 29 -4.28 -8.09 1.42
N LEU A 30 -3.42 -7.63 0.53
CA LEU A 30 -3.17 -8.16 -0.82
C LEU A 30 -1.77 -8.80 -0.87
N TYR A 31 -1.49 -9.69 0.08
CA TYR A 31 -0.24 -10.46 0.07
C TYR A 31 -0.32 -11.62 -0.93
N ALA A 32 0.82 -12.00 -1.51
CA ALA A 32 0.98 -13.18 -2.37
C ALA A 32 -0.07 -13.31 -3.49
N GLN A 33 -0.26 -12.25 -4.29
CA GLN A 33 -1.16 -12.33 -5.43
C GLN A 33 -0.60 -13.23 -6.52
N ILE A 34 -1.48 -14.02 -7.15
CA ILE A 34 -1.15 -14.85 -8.31
C ILE A 34 -2.09 -14.44 -9.43
N PRO A 35 -1.59 -13.90 -10.56
CA PRO A 35 -0.21 -13.45 -10.81
C PRO A 35 0.21 -12.27 -9.90
N PRO A 36 1.52 -12.02 -9.68
CA PRO A 36 2.00 -10.96 -8.79
C PRO A 36 1.67 -9.56 -9.32
N VAL A 37 1.57 -8.59 -8.41
CA VAL A 37 1.38 -7.17 -8.78
C VAL A 37 2.71 -6.54 -9.16
N GLU A 38 2.82 -5.95 -10.35
CA GLU A 38 4.05 -5.30 -10.84
C GLU A 38 4.08 -3.77 -10.63
N LYS A 39 2.90 -3.14 -10.52
CA LYS A 39 2.79 -1.68 -10.36
C LYS A 39 1.53 -1.28 -9.61
N MET A 40 1.62 -0.18 -8.88
CA MET A 40 0.44 0.50 -8.35
C MET A 40 -0.23 1.35 -9.43
N ASP A 41 -1.56 1.44 -9.38
CA ASP A 41 -2.37 2.20 -10.34
C ASP A 41 -3.46 3.03 -9.62
N ALA A 42 -4.18 3.87 -10.37
CA ALA A 42 -5.21 4.76 -9.85
C ALA A 42 -6.38 4.05 -9.14
N SER A 43 -6.45 2.72 -9.16
CA SER A 43 -7.41 1.97 -8.33
C SER A 43 -7.19 2.19 -6.83
N LEU A 44 -6.01 2.65 -6.41
CA LEU A 44 -5.77 3.07 -5.02
C LEU A 44 -6.67 4.23 -4.59
N SER A 45 -7.16 5.06 -5.52
CA SER A 45 -8.10 6.15 -5.19
C SER A 45 -9.45 5.64 -4.68
N THR A 46 -9.77 4.37 -4.92
CA THR A 46 -10.96 3.73 -4.33
C THR A 46 -10.82 3.48 -2.83
N LEU A 47 -9.59 3.48 -2.31
CA LEU A 47 -9.22 3.13 -0.94
C LEU A 47 -9.17 4.36 -0.02
N SER A 48 -10.18 5.23 -0.10
CA SER A 48 -10.22 6.50 0.63
C SER A 48 -10.23 6.34 2.16
N ASN A 49 -10.77 5.23 2.66
CA ASN A 49 -10.84 4.90 4.09
C ASN A 49 -9.81 3.84 4.53
N CYS A 50 -8.90 3.43 3.65
CA CYS A 50 -7.94 2.38 3.97
C CYS A 50 -6.84 2.91 4.89
N GLU A 51 -6.80 2.38 6.11
CA GLU A 51 -5.78 2.71 7.12
C GLU A 51 -4.59 1.74 7.07
N LYS A 52 -4.80 0.50 6.62
CA LYS A 52 -3.75 -0.54 6.60
C LYS A 52 -3.72 -1.24 5.24
N LEU A 53 -2.62 -1.10 4.50
CA LEU A 53 -2.42 -1.75 3.22
C LEU A 53 -1.19 -2.66 3.24
N SER A 54 -1.39 -3.94 2.95
CA SER A 54 -0.30 -4.92 2.85
C SER A 54 -0.26 -5.50 1.45
N LEU A 55 0.87 -5.34 0.76
CA LEU A 55 1.15 -5.84 -0.59
C LEU A 55 2.43 -6.68 -0.61
N THR A 56 2.72 -7.38 0.50
CA THR A 56 3.91 -8.22 0.67
C THR A 56 3.93 -9.39 -0.33
N THR A 57 5.12 -9.80 -0.78
CA THR A 57 5.30 -10.94 -1.71
C THR A 57 4.62 -10.71 -3.06
N ASN A 58 4.91 -9.56 -3.67
CA ASN A 58 4.50 -9.22 -5.04
C ASN A 58 5.77 -8.83 -5.85
N CYS A 59 5.60 -8.24 -7.04
CA CYS A 59 6.70 -7.81 -7.91
C CYS A 59 6.64 -6.30 -8.18
N ILE A 60 6.19 -5.50 -7.21
CA ILE A 60 5.97 -4.06 -7.42
C ILE A 60 7.32 -3.37 -7.66
N GLU A 61 7.56 -2.89 -8.87
CA GLU A 61 8.79 -2.15 -9.21
C GLU A 61 8.60 -0.65 -9.05
N LYS A 62 7.37 -0.16 -9.30
CA LYS A 62 7.00 1.25 -9.17
C LYS A 62 5.69 1.41 -8.42
N THR A 63 5.75 2.32 -7.47
CA THR A 63 4.67 2.73 -6.60
C THR A 63 4.25 4.15 -7.03
N ALA A 64 3.11 4.23 -7.69
CA ALA A 64 2.51 5.48 -8.15
C ALA A 64 1.14 5.67 -7.47
N ASN A 65 0.64 6.90 -7.47
CA ASN A 65 -0.71 7.23 -6.98
C ASN A 65 -0.96 6.97 -5.48
N LEU A 66 0.06 7.08 -4.63
CA LEU A 66 -0.14 7.06 -3.17
C LEU A 66 -0.85 8.30 -2.62
N ASN A 67 -0.94 9.39 -3.40
CA ASN A 67 -1.55 10.67 -2.98
C ASN A 67 -3.03 10.59 -2.64
N ASP A 68 -3.71 9.55 -3.11
CA ASP A 68 -5.10 9.33 -2.78
C ASP A 68 -5.28 8.63 -1.43
N LEU A 69 -4.22 8.05 -0.85
CA LEU A 69 -4.24 7.26 0.38
C LEU A 69 -3.97 8.11 1.64
N LYS A 70 -4.66 9.24 1.80
CA LYS A 70 -4.40 10.21 2.88
C LYS A 70 -4.64 9.66 4.29
N THR A 71 -5.47 8.64 4.41
CA THR A 71 -5.86 7.98 5.68
C THR A 71 -4.96 6.79 6.02
N LEU A 72 -4.01 6.43 5.13
CA LEU A 72 -3.16 5.28 5.32
C LEU A 72 -2.18 5.49 6.46
N ARG A 73 -2.23 4.57 7.43
CA ARG A 73 -1.39 4.56 8.63
C ARG A 73 -0.30 3.51 8.55
N ILE A 74 -0.58 2.38 7.91
CA ILE A 74 0.37 1.26 7.80
C ILE A 74 0.45 0.81 6.35
N LEU A 75 1.65 0.83 5.79
CA LEU A 75 1.94 0.30 4.46
C LEU A 75 3.01 -0.79 4.56
N SER A 76 2.76 -1.96 3.96
CA SER A 76 3.73 -3.06 3.92
C SER A 76 3.97 -3.49 2.49
N LEU A 77 5.20 -3.33 2.00
CA LEU A 77 5.67 -3.66 0.66
C LEU A 77 6.81 -4.70 0.69
N GLY A 78 7.01 -5.40 1.80
CA GLY A 78 8.11 -6.35 1.92
C GLY A 78 8.11 -7.43 0.83
N ARG A 79 9.30 -7.90 0.43
CA ARG A 79 9.48 -8.87 -0.67
C ARG A 79 8.80 -8.44 -1.97
N ASN A 80 8.94 -7.16 -2.34
CA ASN A 80 8.66 -6.68 -3.68
C ASN A 80 9.95 -6.52 -4.49
N ASN A 81 9.80 -6.32 -5.80
CA ASN A 81 10.91 -6.07 -6.73
C ASN A 81 11.28 -4.59 -6.80
N THR A 82 10.91 -3.79 -5.78
CA THR A 82 11.38 -2.43 -5.60
C THR A 82 12.89 -2.53 -5.46
N ASN A 83 13.60 -2.26 -6.55
CA ASN A 83 15.05 -2.42 -6.65
C ASN A 83 15.73 -1.68 -5.48
N ASN A 84 16.09 -2.46 -4.47
CA ASN A 84 17.35 -2.44 -3.74
C ASN A 84 17.88 -1.07 -3.23
N LEU A 85 18.21 -1.08 -1.92
CA LEU A 85 19.32 -0.38 -1.26
C LEU A 85 18.97 0.96 -0.57
N ASN A 86 18.93 0.91 0.77
CA ASN A 86 19.18 1.92 1.81
C ASN A 86 18.97 3.43 1.53
N GLU A 87 19.44 3.99 0.41
CA GLU A 87 19.19 5.39 0.01
C GLU A 87 17.77 5.58 -0.53
N LEU A 88 17.24 4.59 -1.24
CA LEU A 88 15.86 4.60 -1.72
C LEU A 88 14.87 4.43 -0.58
N GLU A 89 15.23 3.76 0.52
CA GLU A 89 14.33 3.59 1.66
C GLU A 89 14.04 4.92 2.36
N VAL A 90 15.07 5.76 2.56
CA VAL A 90 14.91 7.10 3.13
C VAL A 90 14.08 7.99 2.20
N ASN A 91 14.42 8.04 0.91
CA ASN A 91 13.69 8.84 -0.07
C ASN A 91 12.23 8.35 -0.24
N TRP A 92 12.03 7.03 -0.20
CA TRP A 92 10.71 6.41 -0.24
C TRP A 92 9.88 6.73 1.00
N ILE A 93 10.48 6.69 2.20
CA ILE A 93 9.81 7.11 3.43
C ILE A 93 9.44 8.59 3.32
N GLU A 94 10.33 9.47 2.88
CA GLU A 94 10.06 10.91 2.73
C GLU A 94 8.94 11.19 1.71
N GLU A 95 8.97 10.56 0.54
CA GLU A 95 7.91 10.71 -0.46
C GLU A 95 6.59 10.12 0.06
N ALA A 96 6.62 8.91 0.63
CA ALA A 96 5.44 8.27 1.20
C ALA A 96 4.84 9.12 2.34
N THR A 97 5.67 9.73 3.17
CA THR A 97 5.22 10.58 4.27
C THR A 97 4.70 11.94 3.83
N LYS A 98 5.30 12.55 2.80
CA LYS A 98 4.79 13.76 2.18
C LYS A 98 3.42 13.54 1.54
N THR A 99 3.27 12.38 0.91
CA THR A 99 2.06 11.96 0.23
C THR A 99 0.97 11.46 1.19
N MET A 100 1.35 10.78 2.27
CA MET A 100 0.46 10.21 3.30
C MET A 100 0.86 10.79 4.66
N PRO A 101 0.26 11.91 5.09
CA PRO A 101 0.66 12.58 6.32
C PRO A 101 0.47 11.69 7.56
N LYS A 102 -0.57 10.85 7.57
CA LYS A 102 -0.94 9.97 8.69
C LYS A 102 -0.16 8.65 8.77
N LEU A 103 0.87 8.45 7.94
CA LEU A 103 1.66 7.21 7.89
C LEU A 103 2.48 7.03 9.18
N LYS A 104 2.19 5.95 9.93
CA LYS A 104 2.87 5.59 11.18
C LYS A 104 3.93 4.50 10.98
N LYS A 105 3.72 3.60 10.02
CA LYS A 105 4.61 2.46 9.79
C LYS A 105 4.72 2.11 8.32
N LEU A 106 5.94 2.03 7.82
CA LEU A 106 6.27 1.70 6.43
C LEU A 106 7.22 0.50 6.40
N ASP A 107 6.82 -0.58 5.74
CA ASP A 107 7.62 -1.80 5.58
C ASP A 107 8.16 -2.49 6.85
N GLY A 108 7.53 -2.25 8.00
CA GLY A 108 8.08 -2.74 9.27
C GLY A 108 8.86 -1.67 10.04
N THR A 109 9.31 -0.62 9.36
CA THR A 109 9.98 0.54 9.93
C THR A 109 8.95 1.54 10.48
N PRO A 110 9.02 1.90 11.78
CA PRO A 110 8.19 2.97 12.33
C PRO A 110 8.61 4.29 11.71
N VAL A 111 7.65 4.98 11.10
CA VAL A 111 7.84 6.35 10.63
C VAL A 111 7.58 7.24 11.84
N VAL A 112 8.64 7.83 12.39
CA VAL A 112 8.53 8.77 13.49
C VAL A 112 8.10 10.11 12.90
N LYS A 113 6.80 10.36 12.93
CA LYS A 113 6.23 11.69 12.79
C LYS A 113 5.62 12.08 14.12
N GLU A 114 6.04 13.23 14.61
CA GLU A 114 5.35 13.95 15.67
C GLU A 114 4.02 14.42 15.09
N ASP A 115 3.00 13.57 15.13
CA ASP A 115 1.62 13.99 14.91
C ASP A 115 0.73 13.33 15.94
N GLU A 116 -0.03 14.24 16.56
CA GLU A 116 -0.72 14.17 17.82
C GLU A 116 -1.74 13.04 17.92
N GLU A 117 -2.07 12.73 19.17
CA GLU A 117 -3.29 12.07 19.59
C GLU A 117 -4.47 12.50 18.71
N GLU A 118 -5.07 11.55 17.99
CA GLU A 118 -6.49 11.60 17.70
C GLU A 118 -7.05 10.19 17.90
N ASP A 119 -7.48 10.01 19.15
CA ASP A 119 -8.55 9.13 19.62
C ASP A 119 -9.71 9.05 18.61
N ASN A 120 -10.22 7.83 18.43
CA ASN A 120 -11.61 7.45 18.73
C ASN A 120 -11.76 5.93 18.59
#